data_AF-T1C234-F1
#
_entry.id   AF-T1C234-F1
#
_cell.length_a   1.000
_cell.length_b   1.000
_cell.length_c   1.000
_cell.angle_alpha   90.00
_cell.angle_beta   90.00
_cell.angle_gamma   90.00
#
_symmetry.space_group_name_H-M   'P 1'
#
loop_
_entity.id
_entity.type
_entity.pdbx_description
1 polymer ?
#
loop_
_entity_poly.entity_id
_entity_poly.type
_entity_poly.pdbx_seq_one_letter_code
_entity_poly.pdbx_strand_id
1 'polypeptide(L)' 'MPTLNWIGKAAVVKHHREVPFRLLEPVPELSLPSPSGSGVGDEGDYGGNLIVQGDNLHALKA' A
#
# COMPACT_ATOMS: atom_id res chain seq x y z
N MET A 1 -1.65 29.97 -18.68
CA MET A 1 -0.58 29.07 -18.21
C MET A 1 -0.46 27.91 -19.18
N PRO A 2 0.75 27.54 -19.63
CA PRO A 2 0.94 26.38 -20.50
C PRO A 2 0.61 25.09 -19.74
N THR A 3 0.04 24.10 -20.44
CA THR A 3 -0.32 22.79 -19.86
C THR A 3 0.13 21.66 -20.77
N LEU A 4 0.70 20.59 -20.21
CA LEU A 4 1.03 19.37 -20.95
C LEU A 4 -0.25 18.58 -21.23
N ASN A 5 -0.59 18.35 -22.50
CA ASN A 5 -1.74 17.55 -22.92
C ASN A 5 -1.29 16.34 -23.73
N TRP A 6 -1.95 15.20 -23.51
CA TRP A 6 -1.68 13.94 -24.19
C TRP A 6 -2.95 13.08 -24.26
N ILE A 7 -2.96 12.12 -25.16
CA ILE A 7 -4.07 11.16 -25.34
C ILE A 7 -4.24 10.35 -24.05
N GLY A 8 -5.48 10.24 -23.55
CA GLY A 8 -5.79 9.47 -22.33
C GLY A 8 -5.61 10.23 -21.00
N LYS A 9 -5.10 11.47 -21.01
CA LYS A 9 -4.94 12.30 -19.80
C LYS A 9 -6.21 12.39 -18.96
N ALA A 10 -7.36 12.60 -19.60
CA ALA A 10 -8.64 12.78 -18.90
C ALA A 10 -9.07 11.53 -18.12
N ALA A 11 -8.73 10.33 -18.60
CA ALA A 11 -9.02 9.07 -17.91
C ALA A 11 -8.09 8.87 -16.69
N VAL A 12 -6.79 9.14 -16.85
CA VAL A 12 -5.80 8.89 -15.78
C VAL A 12 -5.93 9.86 -14.62
N VAL A 13 -6.18 11.15 -14.89
CA VAL A 13 -6.17 12.21 -13.86
C VAL A 13 -7.17 11.96 -12.72
N LYS A 14 -8.29 11.29 -12.99
CA LYS A 14 -9.31 10.98 -11.97
C LYS A 14 -9.36 9.52 -11.55
N HIS A 15 -8.60 8.64 -12.21
CA HIS A 15 -8.66 7.20 -11.96
C HIS A 15 -8.42 6.84 -10.48
N HIS A 16 -7.53 7.56 -9.79
CA HIS A 16 -7.26 7.36 -8.36
C HIS A 16 -8.50 7.52 -7.46
N ARG A 17 -9.57 8.19 -7.93
CA ARG A 17 -10.83 8.35 -7.18
C ARG A 17 -11.75 7.13 -7.27
N GLU A 18 -11.59 6.34 -8.33
CA GLU A 18 -12.37 5.13 -8.59
C GLU A 18 -11.79 3.93 -7.83
N VAL A 19 -10.49 3.96 -7.53
CA VAL A 19 -9.83 2.95 -6.70
C VAL A 19 -10.29 3.12 -5.24
N PRO A 20 -10.87 2.12 -4.56
CA PRO A 20 -11.29 2.25 -3.16
C PRO A 20 -10.10 2.23 -2.19
N PHE A 21 -10.32 2.72 -0.98
CA PHE A 21 -9.40 2.46 0.14
C PHE A 21 -9.58 1.01 0.60
N ARG A 22 -8.50 0.39 1.07
CA ARG A 22 -8.49 -1.00 1.55
C ARG A 22 -7.57 -1.12 2.74
N LEU A 23 -7.81 -2.08 3.63
CA LEU A 23 -6.89 -2.34 4.73
C LEU A 23 -5.66 -3.09 4.22
N LEU A 24 -4.50 -2.83 4.84
CA LEU A 24 -3.33 -3.67 4.72
C LEU A 24 -3.47 -4.85 5.69
N GLU A 25 -3.45 -6.06 5.15
CA GLU A 25 -3.49 -7.28 5.93
C GLU A 25 -2.06 -7.81 6.12
N PRO A 26 -1.60 -8.06 7.36
CA PRO A 26 -0.32 -8.71 7.58
C PRO A 26 -0.39 -10.15 7.10
N VAL A 27 0.74 -10.66 6.61
CA VAL A 27 0.92 -12.08 6.31
C VAL A 27 1.84 -12.64 7.40
N PRO A 28 1.31 -13.26 8.47
CA PRO A 28 2.11 -13.66 9.62
C PRO A 28 3.31 -14.51 9.20
N GLU A 29 3.12 -15.49 8.31
CA GLU A 29 4.15 -16.44 7.89
C GLU A 29 5.36 -15.79 7.21
N LEU A 30 5.19 -14.57 6.66
CA LEU A 30 6.23 -13.79 6.00
C LEU A 30 6.70 -12.59 6.84
N SER A 31 6.05 -12.34 7.97
CA SER A 31 6.38 -11.23 8.85
C SER A 31 7.53 -11.60 9.79
N LEU A 32 8.30 -10.60 10.20
CA LEU A 32 9.32 -10.81 11.23
C LEU A 32 8.63 -11.18 12.55
N PRO A 33 9.27 -11.97 13.44
CA PRO A 33 8.74 -12.17 14.78
C PRO A 33 8.76 -10.85 15.57
N SER A 34 7.74 -10.61 16.41
CA SER A 34 7.68 -9.40 17.23
C SER A 34 8.89 -9.34 18.19
N PRO A 35 9.55 -8.18 18.35
CA PRO A 35 10.68 -8.03 19.27
C PRO A 35 10.30 -8.24 20.75
N SER A 36 9.01 -8.16 21.11
CA SER A 36 8.49 -8.48 22.45
C SER A 36 8.26 -9.98 22.67
N GLY A 37 8.51 -10.84 21.69
CA GLY A 37 8.31 -12.29 21.79
C GLY A 37 6.84 -12.73 21.72
N SER A 38 5.91 -11.80 21.46
CA SER A 38 4.51 -12.11 21.22
C SER A 38 4.31 -12.60 19.78
N GLY A 39 4.71 -13.84 19.53
CA GLY A 39 4.32 -14.58 18.32
C GLY A 39 4.70 -13.97 16.96
N VAL A 40 4.27 -14.69 15.92
CA VAL A 40 4.37 -14.30 14.51
C VAL A 40 3.04 -13.67 14.14
N GLY A 41 3.02 -12.38 13.79
CA GLY A 41 1.79 -11.66 13.38
C GLY A 41 1.08 -10.84 14.47
N ASP A 42 1.70 -10.60 15.63
CA ASP A 42 1.21 -9.60 16.60
C ASP A 42 1.69 -8.20 16.20
N GLU A 43 0.99 -7.11 16.57
CA GLU A 43 1.42 -5.73 16.25
C GLU A 43 2.74 -5.37 16.99
N GLY A 44 3.87 -5.81 16.44
CA GLY A 44 5.21 -5.56 16.95
C GLY A 44 5.99 -4.56 16.10
N ASP A 45 6.96 -3.90 16.69
CA ASP A 45 7.88 -3.00 15.99
C ASP A 45 8.79 -3.80 15.03
N TYR A 46 8.33 -3.97 13.79
CA TYR A 46 9.04 -4.69 12.72
C TYR A 46 10.25 -3.91 12.15
N GLY A 47 10.77 -2.91 12.88
CA GLY A 47 11.95 -2.14 12.48
C GLY A 47 11.66 -1.07 11.42
N GLY A 48 10.43 -0.56 11.36
CA GLY A 48 10.02 0.56 10.50
C GLY A 48 9.97 0.28 8.99
N ASN A 49 10.33 -0.92 8.54
CA ASN A 49 10.31 -1.33 7.13
C ASN A 49 9.04 -2.13 6.81
N LEU A 50 8.48 -1.94 5.60
CA LEU A 50 7.26 -2.63 5.14
C LEU A 50 7.42 -3.10 3.69
N ILE A 51 6.99 -4.34 3.42
CA ILE A 51 6.82 -4.87 2.06
C ILE A 51 5.33 -5.09 1.84
N VAL A 52 4.75 -4.38 0.87
CA VAL A 52 3.34 -4.52 0.49
C VAL A 52 3.24 -5.20 -0.86
N GLN A 53 2.54 -6.33 -0.92
CA GLN A 53 2.29 -7.04 -2.16
C GLN A 53 1.03 -6.52 -2.86
N GLY A 54 1.14 -6.20 -4.15
CA GLY A 54 -0.01 -5.92 -5.01
C GLY A 54 0.21 -4.77 -5.99
N ASP A 55 -0.89 -4.33 -6.61
CA ASP A 55 -0.90 -3.11 -7.43
C ASP A 55 -0.52 -1.89 -6.57
N ASN A 56 0.36 -1.05 -7.11
CA ASN A 56 0.95 0.06 -6.37
C ASN A 56 -0.06 1.17 -6.06
N LEU A 57 -1.02 1.45 -6.94
CA LEU A 57 -2.03 2.47 -6.71
C LEU A 57 -2.95 2.05 -5.57
N HIS A 58 -3.30 0.76 -5.51
CA HIS A 58 -4.06 0.24 -4.40
C HIS A 58 -3.26 0.15 -3.10
N ALA A 59 -1.94 -0.09 -3.15
CA ALA A 59 -1.08 -0.09 -1.96
C ALA A 59 -0.87 1.32 -1.39
N LEU A 60 -0.74 2.33 -2.25
CA LEU A 60 -0.62 3.74 -1.85
C LEU A 60 -1.94 4.33 -1.32
N LYS A 61 -3.07 3.69 -1.63
CA LYS A 61 -4.41 4.04 -1.16
C LYS A 61 -4.87 3.18 0.02
N ALA A 62 -4.03 2.29 0.53
CA ALA A 62 -4.37 1.48 1.69
C ALA A 62 -4.14 2.27 3.00
#